data_AF-M3D7I9-F1
#
_entry.id   AF-M3D7I9-F1
#
_cell.length_a   1.000
_cell.length_b   1.000
_cell.length_c   1.000
_cell.angle_alpha   90.00
_cell.angle_beta   90.00
_cell.angle_gamma   90.00
#
_symmetry.space_group_name_H-M   'P 1'
#
loop_
_entity.id
_entity.type
_entity.pdbx_description
1 polymer ?
#
loop_
_entity_poly.entity_id
_entity_poly.type
_entity_poly.pdbx_seq_one_letter_code
_entity_poly.pdbx_strand_id
1 'polypeptide(L)'
;MGGSSTPAVSERVKLGNSLIQTQMGPRILICPSGFKESLGPNEVADCIEAGVLRAVPDASITKAPMVDGGEGFTEALVATTGGRRHFVEVIGPVREPVASHYGFLGNSASTAVVEMAAAAGLSMVPRDQRNPLYTTTFGVGQLIKAALDNGATNILLGCGDSGTCDGGIGMAQALGARFFDSKGAEIAQAMGGASLNDLAATDLSELHPRLRECQIDVACNWHNVLCGPKGVARVFGPQKGATPAEVELLDMAMTRVGAVVSKSIGKDISYAPGSGASGGMGAGLQLIGAQLHPRFDIITKFLNINNLVRGCDLVITAEGGIDEQTPRGKIPAEVARIAKAKGVPVIALAGTVGKGAESNYEAGIDAYASILQAPVTLQVAIAEAERLLMDAAESVARMVKVGSSLKRLALGRNGNVGEAKPELLVLDNVLNRSKVSWRQGYNQDSTGIPFHDVCLLSISPVLDFWAAENMPSAIRPEWHPLLDIGPEGA
;
A
#
# COMPACT_ATOMS: atom_id res chain seq x y z
N MET A 1 68.40 60.33 -19.86
CA MET A 1 67.66 59.85 -18.69
C MET A 1 67.46 58.36 -18.90
N GLY A 2 68.36 57.51 -18.41
CA GLY A 2 68.20 56.70 -17.19
C GLY A 2 67.16 55.59 -17.42
N GLY A 3 67.36 54.29 -17.26
CA GLY A 3 68.41 53.39 -16.76
C GLY A 3 67.79 51.97 -16.79
N SER A 4 68.44 50.99 -17.38
CA SER A 4 69.06 49.80 -16.74
C SER A 4 68.14 48.62 -16.36
N SER A 5 68.68 47.42 -16.65
CA SER A 5 68.52 46.08 -16.03
C SER A 5 67.34 45.15 -16.35
N THR A 6 67.64 44.09 -17.12
CA THR A 6 67.16 42.69 -17.00
C THR A 6 67.65 42.01 -15.70
N PRO A 7 67.28 40.74 -15.35
CA PRO A 7 66.08 39.91 -15.57
C PRO A 7 65.60 39.18 -14.28
N ALA A 8 64.43 38.50 -14.25
CA ALA A 8 64.18 37.34 -13.37
C ALA A 8 62.88 36.57 -13.69
N VAL A 9 63.03 35.25 -13.79
CA VAL A 9 62.00 34.21 -13.79
C VAL A 9 61.36 34.12 -12.39
N SER A 10 60.04 33.97 -12.30
CA SER A 10 59.44 33.23 -11.18
C SER A 10 58.14 32.55 -11.61
N GLU A 11 58.18 31.22 -11.60
CA GLU A 11 57.01 30.34 -11.55
C GLU A 11 56.02 30.80 -10.47
N ARG A 12 54.75 30.94 -10.84
CA ARG A 12 53.64 30.60 -9.95
C ARG A 12 52.57 29.85 -10.74
N VAL A 13 52.67 28.53 -10.61
CA VAL A 13 51.57 27.57 -10.51
C VAL A 13 50.23 28.26 -10.25
N LYS A 14 49.35 28.29 -11.25
CA LYS A 14 47.89 28.30 -11.04
C LYS A 14 47.37 26.91 -11.37
N LEU A 15 47.66 25.97 -10.46
CA LEU A 15 46.85 24.78 -10.30
C LEU A 15 45.47 25.23 -9.81
N GLY A 16 44.43 24.65 -10.38
CA GLY A 16 43.09 24.64 -9.78
C GLY A 16 42.07 25.53 -10.47
N ASN A 17 41.76 25.25 -11.74
CA ASN A 17 40.35 25.24 -12.13
C ASN A 17 39.69 24.05 -11.41
N SER A 18 39.49 24.22 -10.10
CA SER A 18 38.56 23.42 -9.33
C SER A 18 37.21 23.66 -9.96
N LEU A 19 36.75 22.66 -10.71
CA LEU A 19 35.35 22.47 -11.03
C LEU A 19 34.58 22.60 -9.72
N ILE A 20 33.95 23.75 -9.50
CA ILE A 20 32.77 23.83 -8.64
C ILE A 20 31.69 23.06 -9.40
N GLN A 21 31.81 21.73 -9.43
CA GLN A 21 30.63 20.89 -9.48
C GLN A 21 29.94 21.18 -8.17
N THR A 22 28.93 22.04 -8.20
CA THR A 22 27.87 22.01 -7.20
C THR A 22 27.44 20.54 -7.12
N GLN A 23 27.91 19.83 -6.09
CA GLN A 23 27.46 18.47 -5.83
C GLN A 23 25.98 18.61 -5.49
N MET A 24 25.14 18.38 -6.49
CA MET A 24 23.72 18.18 -6.27
C MET A 24 23.61 16.90 -5.45
N GLY A 25 22.97 16.96 -4.28
CA GLY A 25 22.71 15.78 -3.47
C GLY A 25 21.85 14.77 -4.23
N PRO A 26 21.69 13.54 -3.69
CA PRO A 26 20.96 12.48 -4.38
C PRO A 26 19.52 12.91 -4.67
N ARG A 27 19.02 12.55 -5.84
CA ARG A 27 17.61 12.72 -6.20
C ARG A 27 16.84 11.52 -5.65
N ILE A 28 15.94 11.76 -4.71
CA ILE A 28 15.20 10.70 -4.01
C ILE A 28 13.72 10.82 -4.33
N LEU A 29 13.14 9.73 -4.84
CA LEU A 29 11.71 9.61 -5.05
C LEU A 29 11.08 8.90 -3.85
N ILE A 30 10.10 9.52 -3.21
CA ILE A 30 9.36 8.97 -2.07
C ILE A 30 7.97 8.55 -2.55
N CYS A 31 7.72 7.25 -2.64
CA CYS A 31 6.47 6.64 -3.12
C CYS A 31 5.83 5.70 -2.09
N PRO A 32 5.36 6.19 -0.94
CA PRO A 32 4.77 5.37 0.10
C PRO A 32 3.28 5.09 -0.13
N SER A 33 2.75 4.06 0.52
CA SER A 33 1.34 3.95 0.89
C SER A 33 1.11 4.53 2.29
N GLY A 34 -0.16 4.73 2.64
CA GLY A 34 -0.55 5.02 4.02
C GLY A 34 -0.33 3.82 4.95
N PHE A 35 -0.21 4.10 6.24
CA PHE A 35 -0.25 3.09 7.31
C PHE A 35 -1.68 3.04 7.83
N LYS A 36 -2.40 1.97 7.53
CA LYS A 36 -3.81 1.81 7.90
C LYS A 36 -4.02 2.11 9.38
N GLU A 37 -5.05 2.91 9.68
CA GLU A 37 -5.41 3.34 11.04
C GLU A 37 -4.33 4.15 11.77
N SER A 38 -3.32 4.66 11.05
CA SER A 38 -2.21 5.43 11.62
C SER A 38 -1.91 6.71 10.83
N LEU A 39 -1.22 6.61 9.69
CA LEU A 39 -0.78 7.77 8.90
C LEU A 39 -1.30 7.67 7.47
N GLY A 40 -1.78 8.79 6.93
CA GLY A 40 -2.13 8.93 5.51
C GLY A 40 -0.89 8.89 4.60
N PRO A 41 -1.04 8.55 3.31
CA PRO A 41 0.09 8.48 2.37
C PRO A 41 0.94 9.75 2.30
N ASN A 42 0.32 10.93 2.40
CA ASN A 42 1.03 12.22 2.41
C ASN A 42 1.87 12.40 3.68
N GLU A 43 1.30 12.11 4.85
CA GLU A 43 2.00 12.21 6.14
C GLU A 43 3.20 11.25 6.17
N VAL A 44 3.02 10.02 5.66
CA VAL A 44 4.12 9.07 5.50
C VAL A 44 5.21 9.65 4.60
N ALA A 45 4.86 10.27 3.48
CA ALA A 45 5.85 10.89 2.58
C ALA A 45 6.59 12.06 3.24
N ASP A 46 5.89 12.89 4.02
CA ASP A 46 6.44 14.03 4.76
C ASP A 46 7.40 13.58 5.86
N CYS A 47 7.04 12.54 6.62
CA CYS A 47 7.92 11.96 7.64
C CYS A 47 9.20 11.38 7.02
N ILE A 48 9.09 10.68 5.89
CA ILE A 48 10.26 10.12 5.20
C ILE A 48 11.16 11.26 4.69
N GLU A 49 10.58 12.30 4.09
CA GLU A 49 11.32 13.48 3.65
C GLU A 49 12.07 14.14 4.81
N ALA A 50 11.38 14.39 5.92
CA ALA A 50 11.98 15.00 7.11
C ALA A 50 13.15 14.16 7.66
N GLY A 51 12.98 12.84 7.77
CA GLY A 51 14.05 11.94 8.23
C GLY A 51 15.25 11.91 7.27
N VAL A 52 15.00 11.82 5.97
CA VAL A 52 16.06 11.85 4.95
C VAL A 52 16.86 13.16 5.02
N LEU A 53 16.18 14.31 5.11
CA LEU A 53 16.83 15.62 5.14
C LEU A 53 17.65 15.86 6.41
N ARG A 54 17.34 15.21 7.54
CA ARG A 54 18.20 15.24 8.75
C ARG A 54 19.58 14.62 8.50
N ALA A 55 19.66 13.59 7.64
CA ALA A 55 20.91 12.88 7.34
C ALA A 55 21.62 13.41 6.08
N VAL A 56 20.84 13.86 5.09
CA VAL A 56 21.29 14.31 3.77
C VAL A 56 20.56 15.62 3.41
N PRO A 57 20.97 16.77 3.97
CA PRO A 57 20.25 18.04 3.81
C PRO A 57 20.20 18.59 2.38
N ASP A 58 21.10 18.13 1.52
CA ASP A 58 21.24 18.51 0.11
C ASP A 58 20.49 17.58 -0.85
N ALA A 59 19.76 16.57 -0.34
CA ALA A 59 18.96 15.67 -1.16
C ALA A 59 17.84 16.43 -1.88
N SER A 60 17.64 16.12 -3.17
CA SER A 60 16.51 16.61 -3.96
C SER A 60 15.36 15.62 -3.87
N ILE A 61 14.28 15.97 -3.18
CA ILE A 61 13.17 15.05 -2.91
C ILE A 61 11.98 15.31 -3.83
N THR A 62 11.43 14.23 -4.37
CA THR A 62 10.14 14.24 -5.06
C THR A 62 9.21 13.28 -4.35
N LYS A 63 8.03 13.74 -3.94
CA LYS A 63 7.00 12.92 -3.27
C LYS A 63 5.92 12.53 -4.27
N ALA A 64 5.60 11.25 -4.32
CA ALA A 64 4.50 10.69 -5.08
C ALA A 64 3.76 9.65 -4.23
N PRO A 65 3.03 10.11 -3.19
CA PRO A 65 2.28 9.24 -2.30
C PRO A 65 1.19 8.49 -3.07
N MET A 66 1.06 7.20 -2.75
CA MET A 66 0.23 6.26 -3.50
C MET A 66 -1.06 6.01 -2.72
N VAL A 67 -2.20 6.35 -3.35
CA VAL A 67 -3.54 6.05 -2.82
C VAL A 67 -4.11 4.87 -3.61
N ASP A 68 -4.63 3.86 -2.94
CA ASP A 68 -5.02 2.57 -3.52
C ASP A 68 -6.42 2.56 -4.17
N GLY A 69 -6.96 3.73 -4.51
CA GLY A 69 -8.33 3.89 -5.01
C GLY A 69 -9.41 3.98 -3.93
N GLY A 70 -9.02 3.98 -2.65
CA GLY A 70 -9.90 4.23 -1.50
C GLY A 70 -10.04 5.72 -1.14
N GLU A 71 -10.20 5.99 0.15
CA GLU A 71 -10.43 7.34 0.67
C GLU A 71 -9.30 8.32 0.29
N GLY A 72 -9.67 9.50 -0.24
CA GLY A 72 -8.72 10.55 -0.62
C GLY A 72 -8.04 10.37 -1.99
N PHE A 73 -8.46 9.37 -2.76
CA PHE A 73 -7.95 9.09 -4.10
C PHE A 73 -8.17 10.27 -5.07
N THR A 74 -9.36 10.87 -5.04
CA THR A 74 -9.68 12.02 -5.91
C THR A 74 -8.81 13.23 -5.57
N GLU A 75 -8.67 13.53 -4.28
CA GLU A 75 -7.87 14.66 -3.80
C GLU A 75 -6.40 14.53 -4.18
N ALA A 76 -5.81 13.35 -3.97
CA ALA A 76 -4.41 13.10 -4.32
C ALA A 76 -4.15 13.34 -5.82
N LEU A 77 -4.96 12.75 -6.70
CA LEU A 77 -4.74 12.89 -8.14
C LEU A 77 -4.99 14.31 -8.64
N VAL A 78 -5.99 15.00 -8.11
CA VAL A 78 -6.25 16.41 -8.43
C VAL A 78 -5.08 17.28 -7.98
N ALA A 79 -4.60 17.11 -6.74
CA ALA A 79 -3.49 17.89 -6.21
C ALA A 79 -2.20 17.66 -7.00
N THR A 80 -1.85 16.40 -7.28
CA THR A 80 -0.63 16.05 -8.03
C THR A 80 -0.65 16.54 -9.47
N THR A 81 -1.82 16.62 -10.11
CA THR A 81 -1.93 17.05 -11.51
C THR A 81 -2.24 18.54 -11.68
N GLY A 82 -2.42 19.29 -10.59
CA GLY A 82 -2.85 20.69 -10.64
C GLY A 82 -4.28 20.86 -11.15
N GLY A 83 -5.14 19.87 -10.90
CA GLY A 83 -6.53 19.83 -11.33
C GLY A 83 -7.48 20.62 -10.45
N ARG A 84 -8.78 20.30 -10.54
CA ARG A 84 -9.81 20.95 -9.72
C ARG A 84 -10.84 19.96 -9.18
N ARG A 85 -11.22 20.14 -7.92
CA ARG A 85 -12.36 19.44 -7.30
C ARG A 85 -13.67 20.17 -7.56
N HIS A 86 -14.73 19.40 -7.75
CA HIS A 86 -16.10 19.83 -7.91
C HIS A 86 -16.93 19.21 -6.79
N PHE A 87 -17.56 20.06 -5.99
CA PHE A 87 -18.39 19.63 -4.87
C PHE A 87 -19.84 19.48 -5.31
N VAL A 88 -20.50 18.44 -4.81
CA VAL A 88 -21.88 18.11 -5.16
C VAL A 88 -22.51 17.37 -3.98
N GLU A 89 -23.80 17.61 -3.75
CA GLU A 89 -24.58 16.83 -2.79
C GLU A 89 -25.12 15.58 -3.50
N VAL A 90 -24.94 14.42 -2.88
CA VAL A 90 -25.40 13.13 -3.40
C VAL A 90 -26.11 12.34 -2.31
N ILE A 91 -26.83 11.28 -2.69
CA ILE A 91 -27.42 10.33 -1.77
C ILE A 91 -26.30 9.45 -1.19
N GLY A 92 -26.08 9.55 0.12
CA GLY A 92 -25.10 8.77 0.84
C GLY A 92 -25.50 7.30 1.00
N PRO A 93 -24.63 6.47 1.60
CA PRO A 93 -24.84 5.03 1.67
C PRO A 93 -26.09 4.66 2.46
N VAL A 94 -26.52 5.46 3.44
CA VAL A 94 -27.74 5.23 4.24
C VAL A 94 -28.99 5.94 3.69
N ARG A 95 -28.91 6.45 2.46
CA ARG A 95 -29.97 7.18 1.72
C ARG A 95 -30.25 8.61 2.17
N GLU A 96 -29.45 9.15 3.09
CA GLU A 96 -29.47 10.57 3.45
C GLU A 96 -28.54 11.39 2.55
N PRO A 97 -28.84 12.66 2.27
CA PRO A 97 -27.95 13.54 1.50
C PRO A 97 -26.59 13.73 2.21
N VAL A 98 -25.51 13.72 1.43
CA VAL A 98 -24.15 13.93 1.90
C VAL A 98 -23.40 14.87 0.97
N ALA A 99 -22.60 15.77 1.55
CA ALA A 99 -21.64 16.55 0.80
C ALA A 99 -20.56 15.61 0.25
N SER A 100 -20.36 15.64 -1.05
CA SER A 100 -19.41 14.79 -1.76
C SER A 100 -18.65 15.60 -2.81
N HIS A 101 -17.79 14.92 -3.56
CA HIS A 101 -16.96 15.55 -4.57
C HIS A 101 -16.50 14.55 -5.63
N TYR A 102 -16.15 15.11 -6.78
CA TYR A 102 -15.33 14.46 -7.81
C TYR A 102 -14.28 15.48 -8.29
N GLY A 103 -13.37 15.10 -9.17
CA GLY A 103 -12.33 15.99 -9.67
C GLY A 103 -12.11 15.90 -11.16
N PHE A 104 -11.45 16.90 -11.73
CA PHE A 104 -10.82 16.82 -13.06
C PHE A 104 -9.31 16.94 -12.90
N LEU A 105 -8.57 16.14 -13.67
CA LEU A 105 -7.11 16.20 -13.68
C LEU A 105 -6.62 17.49 -14.36
N GLY A 106 -5.54 18.09 -13.85
CA GLY A 106 -4.99 19.32 -14.43
C GLY A 106 -4.18 19.10 -15.70
N ASN A 107 -3.65 17.89 -15.89
CA ASN A 107 -2.98 17.46 -17.12
C ASN A 107 -3.95 16.91 -18.19
N SER A 108 -5.24 16.76 -17.86
CA SER A 108 -6.28 16.30 -18.79
C SER A 108 -7.65 16.81 -18.34
N ALA A 109 -8.09 17.95 -18.90
CA ALA A 109 -9.36 18.56 -18.55
C ALA A 109 -10.59 17.72 -18.94
N SER A 110 -10.42 16.66 -19.74
CA SER A 110 -11.50 15.72 -20.11
C SER A 110 -11.53 14.46 -19.25
N THR A 111 -10.57 14.28 -18.34
CA THR A 111 -10.50 13.14 -17.43
C THR A 111 -10.99 13.54 -16.05
N ALA A 112 -12.16 13.03 -15.68
CA ALA A 112 -12.66 13.13 -14.33
C ALA A 112 -12.11 11.99 -13.45
N VAL A 113 -11.94 12.27 -12.16
CA VAL A 113 -11.64 11.29 -11.12
C VAL A 113 -12.84 11.21 -10.19
N VAL A 114 -13.35 9.99 -10.00
CA VAL A 114 -14.46 9.69 -9.11
C VAL A 114 -13.97 8.68 -8.07
N GLU A 115 -14.39 8.85 -6.84
CA GLU A 115 -14.04 7.96 -5.75
C GLU A 115 -15.32 7.42 -5.13
N MET A 116 -15.43 6.09 -5.04
CA MET A 116 -16.64 5.48 -4.50
C MET A 116 -16.81 5.80 -3.01
N ALA A 117 -15.70 5.90 -2.26
CA ALA A 117 -15.69 6.17 -0.84
C ALA A 117 -16.24 7.57 -0.51
N ALA A 118 -16.11 8.54 -1.43
CA ALA A 118 -16.64 9.89 -1.26
C ALA A 118 -18.17 9.96 -1.24
N ALA A 119 -18.88 8.93 -1.74
CA ALA A 119 -20.34 8.88 -1.76
C ALA A 119 -20.93 7.65 -1.06
N ALA A 120 -20.15 6.57 -0.92
CA ALA A 120 -20.60 5.28 -0.42
C ALA A 120 -19.53 4.57 0.43
N GLY A 121 -18.65 5.34 1.09
CA GLY A 121 -17.59 4.85 1.97
C GLY A 121 -18.11 4.30 3.30
N LEU A 122 -17.36 3.38 3.91
CA LEU A 122 -17.67 2.79 5.22
C LEU A 122 -17.57 3.83 6.35
N SER A 123 -16.67 4.81 6.21
CA SER A 123 -16.54 5.95 7.12
C SER A 123 -17.79 6.83 7.15
N MET A 124 -18.59 6.82 6.08
CA MET A 124 -19.86 7.54 5.98
C MET A 124 -21.06 6.80 6.59
N VAL A 125 -20.88 5.55 7.03
CA VAL A 125 -21.95 4.75 7.65
C VAL A 125 -21.81 4.80 9.17
N PRO A 126 -22.75 5.46 9.89
CA PRO A 126 -22.77 5.43 11.35
C PRO A 126 -22.73 4.00 11.88
N ARG A 127 -21.99 3.76 12.97
CA ARG A 127 -21.74 2.39 13.48
C ARG A 127 -23.03 1.63 13.79
N ASP A 128 -24.03 2.32 14.29
CA ASP A 128 -25.38 1.83 14.62
C ASP A 128 -26.27 1.61 13.38
N GLN A 129 -25.86 2.11 12.21
CA GLN A 129 -26.57 1.96 10.93
C GLN A 129 -25.82 1.08 9.93
N ARG A 130 -24.75 0.40 10.36
CA ARG A 130 -23.98 -0.53 9.53
C ARG A 130 -24.79 -1.78 9.22
N ASN A 131 -25.57 -1.71 8.14
CA ASN A 131 -26.28 -2.85 7.59
C ASN A 131 -26.20 -2.87 6.06
N PRO A 132 -25.34 -3.72 5.47
CA PRO A 132 -25.09 -3.73 4.03
C PRO A 132 -26.28 -4.21 3.19
N LEU A 133 -27.33 -4.75 3.82
CA LEU A 133 -28.60 -5.05 3.15
C LEU A 133 -29.30 -3.80 2.61
N TYR A 134 -29.12 -2.66 3.28
CA TYR A 134 -29.87 -1.42 2.98
C TYR A 134 -28.99 -0.31 2.45
N THR A 135 -27.67 -0.43 2.58
CA THR A 135 -26.75 0.58 2.08
C THR A 135 -26.67 0.57 0.55
N THR A 136 -26.52 1.73 -0.08
CA THR A 136 -26.57 1.88 -1.54
C THR A 136 -25.38 2.63 -2.15
N THR A 137 -25.05 2.28 -3.40
CA THR A 137 -24.07 2.98 -4.24
C THR A 137 -24.68 4.10 -5.10
N PHE A 138 -25.96 4.47 -4.89
CA PHE A 138 -26.67 5.46 -5.72
C PHE A 138 -25.91 6.79 -5.87
N GLY A 139 -25.35 7.31 -4.78
CA GLY A 139 -24.53 8.54 -4.83
C GLY A 139 -23.31 8.44 -5.73
N VAL A 140 -22.70 7.25 -5.88
CA VAL A 140 -21.59 7.04 -6.82
C VAL A 140 -22.06 7.27 -8.26
N GLY A 141 -23.25 6.79 -8.61
CA GLY A 141 -23.83 7.04 -9.93
C GLY A 141 -24.15 8.52 -10.15
N GLN A 142 -24.56 9.25 -9.10
CA GLN A 142 -24.72 10.70 -9.17
C GLN A 142 -23.40 11.44 -9.39
N LEU A 143 -22.29 10.98 -8.79
CA LEU A 143 -20.95 11.53 -9.08
C LEU A 143 -20.52 11.29 -10.53
N ILE A 144 -20.71 10.07 -11.04
CA ILE A 144 -20.42 9.74 -12.45
C ILE A 144 -21.28 10.61 -13.37
N LYS A 145 -22.59 10.72 -13.09
CA LYS A 145 -23.51 11.58 -13.84
C LYS A 145 -23.02 13.04 -13.84
N ALA A 146 -22.66 13.58 -12.68
CA ALA A 146 -22.16 14.95 -12.57
C ALA A 146 -20.87 15.17 -13.38
N ALA A 147 -19.94 14.20 -13.37
CA ALA A 147 -18.73 14.25 -14.19
C ALA A 147 -19.05 14.24 -15.70
N LEU A 148 -19.96 13.37 -16.13
CA LEU A 148 -20.44 13.32 -17.52
C LEU A 148 -21.12 14.62 -17.93
N ASP A 149 -22.00 15.17 -17.10
CA ASP A 149 -22.68 16.46 -17.35
C ASP A 149 -21.66 17.60 -17.48
N ASN A 150 -20.54 17.54 -16.75
CA ASN A 150 -19.46 18.52 -16.80
C ASN A 150 -18.41 18.27 -17.90
N GLY A 151 -18.69 17.39 -18.86
CA GLY A 151 -17.83 17.27 -20.04
C GLY A 151 -16.85 16.11 -20.03
N ALA A 152 -16.83 15.25 -19.00
CA ALA A 152 -15.93 14.11 -18.97
C ALA A 152 -16.11 13.21 -20.20
N THR A 153 -14.98 12.85 -20.83
CA THR A 153 -14.89 11.79 -21.85
C THR A 153 -14.09 10.60 -21.35
N ASN A 154 -13.38 10.78 -20.23
CA ASN A 154 -12.69 9.72 -19.50
C ASN A 154 -13.05 9.86 -18.02
N ILE A 155 -13.35 8.75 -17.36
CA ILE A 155 -13.55 8.70 -15.90
C ILE A 155 -12.60 7.66 -15.34
N LEU A 156 -11.77 8.11 -14.41
CA LEU A 156 -10.98 7.25 -13.55
C LEU A 156 -11.72 7.05 -12.23
N LEU A 157 -12.10 5.81 -11.92
CA LEU A 157 -12.88 5.51 -10.72
C LEU A 157 -12.08 4.67 -9.71
N GLY A 158 -11.96 5.17 -8.49
CA GLY A 158 -11.37 4.45 -7.35
C GLY A 158 -12.38 3.56 -6.62
N CYS A 159 -12.07 2.26 -6.52
CA CYS A 159 -12.83 1.27 -5.74
C CYS A 159 -12.04 0.84 -4.48
N GLY A 160 -12.31 1.51 -3.37
CA GLY A 160 -11.84 1.16 -2.04
C GLY A 160 -12.83 1.59 -0.95
N ASP A 161 -12.62 1.08 0.26
CA ASP A 161 -13.28 1.53 1.50
C ASP A 161 -14.81 1.61 1.48
N SER A 162 -15.47 0.78 0.67
CA SER A 162 -16.93 0.77 0.52
C SER A 162 -17.67 0.42 1.81
N GLY A 163 -18.76 1.12 2.08
CA GLY A 163 -19.75 0.80 3.11
C GLY A 163 -20.92 -0.06 2.62
N THR A 164 -20.93 -0.47 1.34
CA THR A 164 -22.11 -1.02 0.66
C THR A 164 -21.98 -2.48 0.21
N CYS A 165 -23.09 -3.15 -0.09
CA CYS A 165 -23.11 -4.46 -0.79
C CYS A 165 -24.33 -4.62 -1.70
N ASP A 166 -24.55 -3.66 -2.62
CA ASP A 166 -25.70 -3.64 -3.53
C ASP A 166 -25.33 -4.00 -4.99
N GLY A 167 -24.15 -4.59 -5.24
CA GLY A 167 -23.75 -5.02 -6.58
C GLY A 167 -23.49 -3.87 -7.56
N GLY A 168 -23.47 -2.61 -7.09
CA GLY A 168 -23.44 -1.43 -7.98
C GLY A 168 -24.77 -1.15 -8.66
N ILE A 169 -25.86 -1.79 -8.23
CA ILE A 169 -27.19 -1.58 -8.82
C ILE A 169 -27.71 -0.17 -8.52
N GLY A 170 -27.50 0.33 -7.29
CA GLY A 170 -27.84 1.72 -6.96
C GLY A 170 -27.12 2.72 -7.87
N MET A 171 -25.81 2.53 -8.08
CA MET A 171 -25.02 3.34 -9.02
C MET A 171 -25.59 3.28 -10.45
N ALA A 172 -25.91 2.09 -10.96
CA ALA A 172 -26.49 1.94 -12.30
C ALA A 172 -27.88 2.60 -12.41
N GLN A 173 -28.71 2.50 -11.37
CA GLN A 173 -30.02 3.17 -11.30
C GLN A 173 -29.90 4.69 -11.40
N ALA A 174 -28.95 5.30 -10.70
CA ALA A 174 -28.70 6.74 -10.78
C ALA A 174 -28.24 7.21 -12.19
N LEU A 175 -27.72 6.27 -12.99
CA LEU A 175 -27.31 6.50 -14.38
C LEU A 175 -28.40 6.14 -15.41
N GLY A 176 -29.60 5.75 -14.97
CA GLY A 176 -30.75 5.48 -15.83
C GLY A 176 -31.02 4.00 -16.11
N ALA A 177 -30.27 3.06 -15.52
CA ALA A 177 -30.61 1.64 -15.62
C ALA A 177 -31.84 1.30 -14.78
N ARG A 178 -32.70 0.43 -15.31
CA ARG A 178 -33.90 -0.06 -14.61
C ARG A 178 -33.75 -1.55 -14.34
N PHE A 179 -34.32 -2.01 -13.23
CA PHE A 179 -34.18 -3.38 -12.76
C PHE A 179 -35.54 -3.92 -12.33
N PHE A 180 -35.79 -5.19 -12.64
CA PHE A 180 -37.10 -5.79 -12.44
C PHE A 180 -36.99 -7.09 -11.66
N ASP A 181 -37.96 -7.32 -10.80
CA ASP A 181 -38.11 -8.56 -10.07
C ASP A 181 -38.66 -9.70 -10.96
N SER A 182 -38.75 -10.90 -10.39
CA SER A 182 -39.29 -12.08 -11.07
C SER A 182 -40.76 -11.95 -11.52
N LYS A 183 -41.51 -10.97 -11.01
CA LYS A 183 -42.90 -10.68 -11.37
C LYS A 183 -43.00 -9.57 -12.42
N GLY A 184 -41.88 -8.99 -12.85
CA GLY A 184 -41.81 -7.86 -13.77
C GLY A 184 -42.09 -6.51 -13.12
N ALA A 185 -42.17 -6.43 -11.79
CA ALA A 185 -42.27 -5.16 -11.10
C ALA A 185 -40.89 -4.49 -11.01
N GLU A 186 -40.85 -3.19 -11.23
CA GLU A 186 -39.61 -2.43 -11.13
C GLU A 186 -39.14 -2.35 -9.67
N ILE A 187 -37.87 -2.67 -9.44
CA ILE A 187 -37.22 -2.58 -8.14
C ILE A 187 -36.99 -1.11 -7.83
N ALA A 188 -37.51 -0.65 -6.69
CA ALA A 188 -37.34 0.73 -6.24
C ALA A 188 -35.86 1.12 -6.14
N GLN A 189 -35.57 2.39 -6.40
CA GLN A 189 -34.21 2.89 -6.44
C GLN A 189 -33.55 2.90 -5.06
N ALA A 190 -32.24 2.69 -5.04
CA ALA A 190 -31.39 2.91 -3.87
C ALA A 190 -31.77 2.05 -2.64
N MET A 191 -32.39 0.87 -2.83
CA MET A 191 -32.90 0.03 -1.75
C MET A 191 -31.88 -0.97 -1.15
N GLY A 192 -30.63 -0.93 -1.61
CA GLY A 192 -29.54 -1.79 -1.11
C GLY A 192 -29.63 -3.26 -1.55
N GLY A 193 -28.70 -4.08 -1.05
CA GLY A 193 -28.55 -5.48 -1.46
C GLY A 193 -29.76 -6.38 -1.21
N ALA A 194 -30.54 -6.15 -0.15
CA ALA A 194 -31.72 -6.96 0.16
C ALA A 194 -32.78 -6.92 -0.95
N SER A 195 -32.93 -5.78 -1.62
CA SER A 195 -33.90 -5.60 -2.70
C SER A 195 -33.60 -6.46 -3.95
N LEU A 196 -32.38 -6.98 -4.05
CA LEU A 196 -31.89 -7.72 -5.20
C LEU A 196 -32.11 -9.24 -5.06
N ASN A 197 -32.64 -9.68 -3.92
CA ASN A 197 -32.99 -11.07 -3.67
C ASN A 197 -34.07 -11.59 -4.59
N ASP A 198 -34.81 -10.73 -5.31
CA ASP A 198 -35.76 -11.13 -6.35
C ASP A 198 -35.44 -10.62 -7.76
N LEU A 199 -34.25 -10.04 -7.95
CA LEU A 199 -33.79 -9.51 -9.24
C LEU A 199 -33.83 -10.58 -10.34
N ALA A 200 -34.38 -10.22 -11.49
CA ALA A 200 -34.56 -11.12 -12.64
C ALA A 200 -34.21 -10.49 -13.99
N ALA A 201 -34.38 -9.18 -14.16
CA ALA A 201 -34.11 -8.51 -15.44
C ALA A 201 -33.60 -7.08 -15.25
N THR A 202 -33.05 -6.52 -16.34
CA THR A 202 -32.60 -5.13 -16.43
C THR A 202 -32.97 -4.54 -17.79
N ASP A 203 -33.18 -3.22 -17.81
CA ASP A 203 -33.33 -2.40 -19.02
C ASP A 203 -32.30 -1.26 -18.96
N LEU A 204 -31.51 -1.13 -20.03
CA LEU A 204 -30.41 -0.18 -20.18
C LEU A 204 -30.71 0.90 -21.23
N SER A 205 -31.95 0.95 -21.76
CA SER A 205 -32.33 1.87 -22.84
C SER A 205 -32.25 3.33 -22.45
N GLU A 206 -32.45 3.63 -21.16
CA GLU A 206 -32.41 4.98 -20.57
C GLU A 206 -31.08 5.32 -19.90
N LEU A 207 -30.04 4.51 -20.10
CA LEU A 207 -28.70 4.84 -19.63
C LEU A 207 -28.25 6.21 -20.14
N HIS A 208 -27.56 6.96 -19.29
CA HIS A 208 -27.03 8.27 -19.59
C HIS A 208 -26.29 8.27 -20.94
N PRO A 209 -26.69 9.09 -21.92
CA PRO A 209 -26.27 8.91 -23.33
C PRO A 209 -24.76 9.00 -23.52
N ARG A 210 -24.09 9.83 -22.72
CA ARG A 210 -22.62 10.00 -22.77
C ARG A 210 -21.82 8.78 -22.32
N LEU A 211 -22.43 7.79 -21.66
CA LEU A 211 -21.71 6.57 -21.26
C LEU A 211 -21.17 5.79 -22.47
N ARG A 212 -21.82 5.90 -23.63
CA ARG A 212 -21.37 5.22 -24.87
C ARG A 212 -20.07 5.79 -25.43
N GLU A 213 -19.78 7.05 -25.13
CA GLU A 213 -18.61 7.78 -25.64
C GLU A 213 -17.54 7.98 -24.56
N CYS A 214 -17.90 7.75 -23.29
CA CYS A 214 -16.99 7.92 -22.16
C CYS A 214 -16.25 6.63 -21.85
N GLN A 215 -14.92 6.68 -21.83
CA GLN A 215 -14.11 5.60 -21.29
C GLN A 215 -14.15 5.66 -19.76
N ILE A 216 -14.53 4.56 -19.09
CA ILE A 216 -14.51 4.47 -17.63
C ILE A 216 -13.51 3.39 -17.22
N ASP A 217 -12.42 3.80 -16.60
CA ASP A 217 -11.38 2.91 -16.08
C ASP A 217 -11.46 2.86 -14.56
N VAL A 218 -11.53 1.64 -14.02
CA VAL A 218 -11.76 1.40 -12.59
C VAL A 218 -10.54 0.78 -11.94
N ALA A 219 -9.96 1.46 -10.95
CA ALA A 219 -8.93 0.91 -10.07
C ALA A 219 -9.58 0.10 -8.96
N CYS A 220 -9.47 -1.24 -9.02
CA CYS A 220 -10.16 -2.12 -8.09
C CYS A 220 -9.28 -3.23 -7.50
N ASN A 221 -9.72 -3.82 -6.38
CA ASN A 221 -9.07 -5.01 -5.85
C ASN A 221 -9.34 -6.19 -6.80
N TRP A 222 -8.32 -6.57 -7.55
CA TRP A 222 -8.38 -7.55 -8.62
C TRP A 222 -8.79 -8.95 -8.14
N HIS A 223 -8.49 -9.29 -6.89
CA HIS A 223 -8.75 -10.63 -6.36
C HIS A 223 -10.17 -10.80 -5.82
N ASN A 224 -10.93 -9.72 -5.68
CA ASN A 224 -12.31 -9.80 -5.19
C ASN A 224 -13.24 -10.30 -6.30
N VAL A 225 -13.95 -11.38 -6.00
CA VAL A 225 -14.95 -11.99 -6.90
C VAL A 225 -16.36 -11.76 -6.37
N LEU A 226 -17.34 -11.72 -7.26
CA LEU A 226 -18.73 -11.42 -6.91
C LEU A 226 -19.36 -12.54 -6.05
N CYS A 227 -19.19 -13.79 -6.48
CA CYS A 227 -19.96 -14.94 -5.96
C CYS A 227 -19.07 -16.03 -5.33
N GLY A 228 -19.74 -16.95 -4.62
CA GLY A 228 -19.16 -18.20 -4.12
C GLY A 228 -18.45 -18.05 -2.77
N PRO A 229 -17.69 -19.07 -2.33
CA PRO A 229 -17.10 -19.10 -0.98
C PRO A 229 -16.15 -17.94 -0.68
N LYS A 230 -15.52 -17.37 -1.71
CA LYS A 230 -14.67 -16.17 -1.65
C LYS A 230 -15.36 -14.91 -2.19
N GLY A 231 -16.67 -14.97 -2.36
CA GLY A 231 -17.51 -13.89 -2.85
C GLY A 231 -17.52 -12.69 -1.90
N VAL A 232 -17.75 -11.51 -2.46
CA VAL A 232 -17.66 -10.24 -1.73
C VAL A 232 -18.57 -10.19 -0.50
N ALA A 233 -19.78 -10.76 -0.59
CA ALA A 233 -20.72 -10.81 0.53
C ALA A 233 -20.15 -11.57 1.73
N ARG A 234 -19.56 -12.74 1.49
CA ARG A 234 -19.00 -13.62 2.53
C ARG A 234 -17.71 -13.06 3.13
N VAL A 235 -16.85 -12.48 2.30
CA VAL A 235 -15.54 -11.98 2.73
C VAL A 235 -15.65 -10.62 3.43
N PHE A 236 -16.49 -9.71 2.91
CA PHE A 236 -16.50 -8.31 3.36
C PHE A 236 -17.84 -7.86 3.99
N GLY A 237 -18.89 -8.68 3.95
CA GLY A 237 -20.16 -8.40 4.63
C GLY A 237 -20.01 -8.23 6.14
N PRO A 238 -19.30 -9.13 6.86
CA PRO A 238 -19.19 -9.05 8.33
C PRO A 238 -18.59 -7.74 8.85
N GLN A 239 -17.51 -7.26 8.23
CA GLN A 239 -16.89 -5.97 8.62
C GLN A 239 -17.79 -4.75 8.34
N LYS A 240 -18.80 -4.91 7.48
CA LYS A 240 -19.82 -3.89 7.18
C LYS A 240 -21.06 -4.00 8.06
N GLY A 241 -21.10 -4.97 8.98
CA GLY A 241 -22.19 -5.17 9.95
C GLY A 241 -23.15 -6.30 9.63
N ALA A 242 -22.93 -7.09 8.58
CA ALA A 242 -23.80 -8.25 8.28
C ALA A 242 -23.61 -9.37 9.29
N THR A 243 -24.71 -9.85 9.87
CA THR A 243 -24.78 -11.13 10.58
C THR A 243 -24.62 -12.31 9.62
N PRO A 244 -24.30 -13.53 10.10
CA PRO A 244 -24.19 -14.71 9.23
C PRO A 244 -25.43 -14.98 8.36
N ALA A 245 -26.64 -14.74 8.88
CA ALA A 245 -27.87 -14.91 8.10
C ALA A 245 -28.02 -13.83 7.01
N GLU A 246 -27.65 -12.59 7.31
CA GLU A 246 -27.68 -11.49 6.34
C GLU A 246 -26.61 -11.66 5.25
N VAL A 247 -25.47 -12.28 5.58
CA VAL A 247 -24.45 -12.66 4.59
C VAL A 247 -25.01 -13.62 3.54
N GLU A 248 -25.82 -14.61 3.93
CA GLU A 248 -26.45 -15.53 2.97
C GLU A 248 -27.46 -14.81 2.06
N LEU A 249 -28.23 -13.86 2.62
CA LEU A 249 -29.12 -13.01 1.81
C LEU A 249 -28.33 -12.16 0.80
N LEU A 250 -27.19 -11.60 1.21
CA LEU A 250 -26.33 -10.83 0.32
C LEU A 250 -25.68 -11.71 -0.76
N ASP A 251 -25.26 -12.93 -0.43
CA ASP A 251 -24.68 -13.87 -1.39
C ASP A 251 -25.70 -14.29 -2.46
N MET A 252 -26.96 -14.53 -2.05
CA MET A 252 -28.07 -14.76 -2.98
C MET A 252 -28.30 -13.56 -3.90
N ALA A 253 -28.36 -12.35 -3.34
CA ALA A 253 -28.48 -11.11 -4.10
C ALA A 253 -27.33 -10.95 -5.11
N MET A 254 -26.07 -11.16 -4.70
CA MET A 254 -24.91 -11.05 -5.58
C MET A 254 -24.91 -12.12 -6.68
N THR A 255 -25.41 -13.33 -6.39
CA THR A 255 -25.62 -14.38 -7.39
C THR A 255 -26.61 -13.94 -8.46
N ARG A 256 -27.73 -13.31 -8.07
CA ARG A 256 -28.72 -12.78 -9.02
C ARG A 256 -28.18 -11.60 -9.83
N VAL A 257 -27.45 -10.69 -9.19
CA VAL A 257 -26.73 -9.61 -9.89
C VAL A 257 -25.77 -10.19 -10.91
N GLY A 258 -24.97 -11.19 -10.53
CA GLY A 258 -24.05 -11.89 -11.43
C GLY A 258 -24.76 -12.47 -12.64
N ALA A 259 -25.89 -13.14 -12.45
CA ALA A 259 -26.68 -13.70 -13.55
C ALA A 259 -27.24 -12.62 -14.50
N VAL A 260 -27.85 -11.56 -13.97
CA VAL A 260 -28.45 -10.48 -14.78
C VAL A 260 -27.37 -9.69 -15.54
N VAL A 261 -26.27 -9.34 -14.88
CA VAL A 261 -25.16 -8.63 -15.53
C VAL A 261 -24.53 -9.51 -16.60
N SER A 262 -24.24 -10.78 -16.29
CA SER A 262 -23.61 -11.70 -17.23
C SER A 262 -24.44 -11.89 -18.49
N LYS A 263 -25.76 -12.00 -18.35
CA LYS A 263 -26.70 -12.06 -19.48
C LYS A 263 -26.68 -10.78 -20.31
N SER A 264 -26.61 -9.62 -19.66
CA SER A 264 -26.67 -8.32 -20.33
C SER A 264 -25.41 -8.01 -21.14
N ILE A 265 -24.24 -8.40 -20.63
CA ILE A 265 -22.96 -8.13 -21.30
C ILE A 265 -22.43 -9.33 -22.11
N GLY A 266 -23.11 -10.48 -22.07
CA GLY A 266 -22.73 -11.69 -22.80
C GLY A 266 -21.47 -12.40 -22.28
N LYS A 267 -21.13 -12.23 -20.99
CA LYS A 267 -19.93 -12.79 -20.36
C LYS A 267 -20.20 -13.12 -18.89
N ASP A 268 -19.79 -14.30 -18.43
CA ASP A 268 -19.87 -14.66 -17.01
C ASP A 268 -18.89 -13.82 -16.16
N ILE A 269 -19.45 -13.09 -15.19
CA ILE A 269 -18.69 -12.26 -14.26
C ILE A 269 -18.69 -12.79 -12.82
N SER A 270 -19.37 -13.90 -12.55
CA SER A 270 -19.60 -14.42 -11.18
C SER A 270 -18.29 -14.62 -10.41
N TYR A 271 -17.25 -15.04 -11.12
CA TYR A 271 -15.90 -15.26 -10.60
C TYR A 271 -14.83 -14.44 -11.32
N ALA A 272 -15.24 -13.46 -12.13
CA ALA A 272 -14.28 -12.64 -12.86
C ALA A 272 -13.46 -11.78 -11.89
N PRO A 273 -12.16 -11.58 -12.13
CA PRO A 273 -11.34 -10.67 -11.32
C PRO A 273 -11.96 -9.27 -11.23
N GLY A 274 -11.95 -8.70 -10.02
CA GLY A 274 -12.50 -7.38 -9.74
C GLY A 274 -14.04 -7.28 -9.71
N SER A 275 -14.78 -8.32 -10.12
CA SER A 275 -16.26 -8.30 -10.13
C SER A 275 -16.87 -8.05 -8.74
N GLY A 276 -16.19 -8.53 -7.69
CA GLY A 276 -16.58 -8.34 -6.29
C GLY A 276 -16.07 -7.03 -5.67
N ALA A 277 -15.44 -6.14 -6.43
CA ALA A 277 -14.91 -4.90 -5.87
C ALA A 277 -16.02 -4.05 -5.23
N SER A 278 -15.72 -3.46 -4.07
CA SER A 278 -16.58 -2.51 -3.37
C SER A 278 -18.04 -2.97 -3.19
N GLY A 279 -18.25 -4.18 -2.66
CA GLY A 279 -19.61 -4.70 -2.42
C GLY A 279 -20.31 -5.20 -3.69
N GLY A 280 -19.53 -5.66 -4.67
CA GLY A 280 -20.03 -6.11 -5.96
C GLY A 280 -20.24 -4.98 -6.97
N MET A 281 -19.89 -3.73 -6.65
CA MET A 281 -19.96 -2.60 -7.57
C MET A 281 -19.16 -2.83 -8.85
N GLY A 282 -18.12 -3.66 -8.83
CA GLY A 282 -17.44 -4.13 -10.04
C GLY A 282 -18.39 -4.71 -11.10
N ALA A 283 -19.42 -5.44 -10.68
CA ALA A 283 -20.47 -5.97 -11.57
C ALA A 283 -21.31 -4.86 -12.20
N GLY A 284 -21.83 -3.92 -11.39
CA GLY A 284 -22.58 -2.76 -11.89
C GLY A 284 -21.74 -1.86 -12.80
N LEU A 285 -20.44 -1.71 -12.53
CA LEU A 285 -19.52 -0.97 -13.38
C LEU A 285 -19.33 -1.65 -14.74
N GLN A 286 -19.17 -2.98 -14.76
CA GLN A 286 -19.12 -3.73 -16.02
C GLN A 286 -20.44 -3.63 -16.80
N LEU A 287 -21.59 -3.61 -16.11
CA LEU A 287 -22.91 -3.45 -16.74
C LEU A 287 -23.02 -2.13 -17.53
N ILE A 288 -22.45 -1.04 -17.01
CA ILE A 288 -22.44 0.27 -17.69
C ILE A 288 -21.26 0.44 -18.66
N GLY A 289 -20.50 -0.62 -18.94
CA GLY A 289 -19.40 -0.62 -19.91
C GLY A 289 -18.03 -0.20 -19.37
N ALA A 290 -17.84 -0.11 -18.05
CA ALA A 290 -16.55 0.24 -17.47
C ALA A 290 -15.53 -0.92 -17.56
N GLN A 291 -14.25 -0.56 -17.64
CA GLN A 291 -13.13 -1.49 -17.66
C GLN A 291 -12.52 -1.58 -16.26
N LEU A 292 -12.44 -2.79 -15.73
CA LEU A 292 -11.83 -3.06 -14.42
C LEU A 292 -10.35 -3.34 -14.60
N HIS A 293 -9.53 -2.76 -13.73
CA HIS A 293 -8.08 -2.94 -13.72
C HIS A 293 -7.58 -3.19 -12.29
N PRO A 294 -6.45 -3.89 -12.14
CA PRO A 294 -5.70 -3.86 -10.88
C PRO A 294 -5.40 -2.41 -10.50
N ARG A 295 -5.57 -2.07 -9.21
CA ARG A 295 -5.35 -0.71 -8.67
C ARG A 295 -4.06 -0.07 -9.19
N PHE A 296 -2.95 -0.82 -9.12
CA PHE A 296 -1.63 -0.28 -9.44
C PHE A 296 -1.44 0.05 -10.93
N ASP A 297 -1.97 -0.77 -11.83
CA ASP A 297 -1.83 -0.58 -13.28
C ASP A 297 -2.42 0.76 -13.74
N ILE A 298 -3.47 1.19 -13.07
CA ILE A 298 -4.12 2.47 -13.29
C ILE A 298 -3.31 3.59 -12.63
N ILE A 299 -3.07 3.50 -11.32
CA ILE A 299 -2.45 4.57 -10.54
C ILE A 299 -1.08 4.96 -11.13
N THR A 300 -0.29 3.99 -11.57
CA THR A 300 1.02 4.22 -12.17
C THR A 300 0.99 4.99 -13.47
N LYS A 301 -0.02 4.75 -14.32
CA LYS A 301 -0.21 5.48 -15.58
C LYS A 301 -0.53 6.94 -15.29
N PHE A 302 -1.40 7.21 -14.32
CA PHE A 302 -1.85 8.56 -14.01
C PHE A 302 -0.82 9.39 -13.22
N LEU A 303 -0.11 8.78 -12.26
CA LEU A 303 0.95 9.45 -11.50
C LEU A 303 2.28 9.57 -12.27
N ASN A 304 2.34 9.04 -13.49
CA ASN A 304 3.54 9.06 -14.35
C ASN A 304 4.82 8.55 -13.64
N ILE A 305 4.66 7.56 -12.75
CA ILE A 305 5.72 7.04 -11.88
C ILE A 305 6.93 6.59 -12.68
N ASN A 306 6.70 6.01 -13.86
CA ASN A 306 7.74 5.61 -14.79
C ASN A 306 8.72 6.75 -15.13
N ASN A 307 8.22 7.98 -15.27
CA ASN A 307 9.07 9.15 -15.55
C ASN A 307 9.72 9.69 -14.28
N LEU A 308 9.01 9.68 -13.15
CA LEU A 308 9.58 10.08 -11.85
C LEU A 308 10.78 9.20 -11.49
N VAL A 309 10.66 7.89 -11.66
CA VAL A 309 11.71 6.90 -11.39
C VAL A 309 12.95 7.13 -12.26
N ARG A 310 12.79 7.46 -13.55
CA ARG A 310 13.94 7.75 -14.43
C ARG A 310 14.77 8.94 -13.96
N GLY A 311 14.16 9.86 -13.22
CA GLY A 311 14.78 11.09 -12.75
C GLY A 311 15.46 10.98 -11.39
N CYS A 312 15.42 9.83 -10.70
CA CYS A 312 15.96 9.68 -9.36
C CYS A 312 17.11 8.67 -9.27
N ASP A 313 17.88 8.78 -8.19
CA ASP A 313 19.03 7.94 -7.88
C ASP A 313 18.68 6.87 -6.81
N LEU A 314 17.56 7.06 -6.09
CA LEU A 314 17.03 6.16 -5.08
C LEU A 314 15.49 6.32 -4.99
N VAL A 315 14.79 5.21 -4.80
CA VAL A 315 13.37 5.20 -4.42
C VAL A 315 13.23 4.75 -2.98
N ILE A 316 12.43 5.48 -2.19
CA ILE A 316 11.98 5.07 -0.87
C ILE A 316 10.46 4.86 -0.92
N THR A 317 10.00 3.68 -0.54
CA THR A 317 8.57 3.36 -0.38
C THR A 317 8.28 2.98 1.06
N ALA A 318 7.01 2.91 1.43
CA ALA A 318 6.62 2.49 2.77
C ALA A 318 5.21 1.90 2.79
N GLU A 319 4.94 1.01 3.77
CA GLU A 319 3.62 0.48 4.09
C GLU A 319 3.55 0.06 5.57
N GLY A 320 2.34 -0.03 6.15
CA GLY A 320 2.16 -0.47 7.54
C GLY A 320 2.70 -1.88 7.85
N GLY A 321 2.86 -2.73 6.83
CA GLY A 321 3.53 -4.01 6.97
C GLY A 321 3.98 -4.62 5.65
N ILE A 322 5.12 -5.32 5.68
CA ILE A 322 5.63 -6.10 4.55
C ILE A 322 5.70 -7.58 4.91
N ASP A 323 5.22 -8.45 4.02
CA ASP A 323 5.10 -9.90 4.23
C ASP A 323 5.12 -10.66 2.89
N GLU A 324 4.88 -11.97 2.91
CA GLU A 324 4.73 -12.82 1.72
C GLU A 324 3.58 -12.43 0.77
N GLN A 325 2.66 -11.57 1.22
CA GLN A 325 1.55 -11.08 0.41
C GLN A 325 1.88 -9.75 -0.27
N THR A 326 2.91 -9.03 0.18
CA THR A 326 3.32 -7.75 -0.42
C THR A 326 3.61 -7.84 -1.93
N PRO A 327 4.28 -8.90 -2.43
CA PRO A 327 4.43 -9.09 -3.88
C PRO A 327 3.10 -9.28 -4.65
N ARG A 328 1.97 -9.48 -3.98
CA ARG A 328 0.66 -9.74 -4.61
C ARG A 328 -0.16 -8.46 -4.75
N GLY A 329 0.43 -7.42 -5.33
CA GLY A 329 -0.29 -6.18 -5.66
C GLY A 329 -0.26 -5.09 -4.59
N LYS A 330 0.60 -5.19 -3.56
CA LYS A 330 0.80 -4.09 -2.60
C LYS A 330 1.80 -3.06 -3.14
N ILE A 331 1.61 -1.81 -2.74
CA ILE A 331 2.34 -0.64 -3.26
C ILE A 331 3.87 -0.80 -3.20
N PRO A 332 4.50 -1.27 -2.11
CA PRO A 332 5.95 -1.37 -2.04
C PRO A 332 6.56 -2.24 -3.13
N ALA A 333 6.01 -3.45 -3.34
CA ALA A 333 6.50 -4.37 -4.37
C ALA A 333 6.27 -3.82 -5.78
N GLU A 334 5.13 -3.18 -5.99
CA GLU A 334 4.75 -2.65 -7.28
C GLU A 334 5.62 -1.45 -7.70
N VAL A 335 5.89 -0.52 -6.77
CA VAL A 335 6.88 0.55 -6.96
C VAL A 335 8.27 -0.03 -7.24
N ALA A 336 8.64 -1.08 -6.51
CA ALA A 336 9.93 -1.71 -6.66
C ALA A 336 10.14 -2.33 -8.05
N ARG A 337 9.12 -2.97 -8.64
CA ARG A 337 9.20 -3.50 -10.01
C ARG A 337 9.46 -2.42 -11.04
N ILE A 338 8.79 -1.26 -10.91
CA ILE A 338 8.99 -0.13 -11.81
C ILE A 338 10.42 0.40 -11.69
N ALA A 339 10.90 0.60 -10.46
CA ALA A 339 12.26 1.05 -10.19
C ALA A 339 13.32 0.08 -10.70
N LYS A 340 13.13 -1.22 -10.47
CA LYS A 340 14.04 -2.27 -10.93
C LYS A 340 14.15 -2.32 -12.45
N ALA A 341 13.03 -2.14 -13.16
CA ALA A 341 13.02 -2.05 -14.63
C ALA A 341 13.79 -0.83 -15.17
N LYS A 342 14.12 0.15 -14.32
CA LYS A 342 14.98 1.30 -14.64
C LYS A 342 16.38 1.24 -14.00
N GLY A 343 16.68 0.16 -13.26
CA GLY A 343 17.95 0.00 -12.55
C GLY A 343 18.12 0.95 -11.36
N VAL A 344 17.03 1.51 -10.82
CA VAL A 344 17.07 2.41 -9.66
C VAL A 344 16.87 1.59 -8.38
N PRO A 345 17.73 1.76 -7.36
CA PRO A 345 17.62 1.01 -6.12
C PRO A 345 16.40 1.43 -5.29
N VAL A 346 15.84 0.48 -4.52
CA VAL A 346 14.61 0.66 -3.74
C VAL A 346 14.83 0.28 -2.29
N ILE A 347 14.41 1.15 -1.37
CA ILE A 347 14.32 0.84 0.05
C ILE A 347 12.87 0.95 0.53
N ALA A 348 12.36 -0.06 1.23
CA ALA A 348 11.03 -0.05 1.84
C ALA A 348 11.11 0.17 3.35
N LEU A 349 10.32 1.10 3.88
CA LEU A 349 10.11 1.29 5.32
C LEU A 349 8.78 0.66 5.73
N ALA A 350 8.81 -0.22 6.72
CA ALA A 350 7.65 -0.98 7.12
C ALA A 350 7.26 -0.72 8.57
N GLY A 351 5.96 -0.52 8.83
CA GLY A 351 5.42 -0.52 10.19
C GLY A 351 5.78 -1.81 10.94
N THR A 352 5.63 -2.94 10.25
CA THR A 352 6.00 -4.27 10.73
C THR A 352 6.62 -5.12 9.60
N VAL A 353 7.54 -6.01 9.95
CA VAL A 353 8.08 -7.01 9.01
C VAL A 353 7.50 -8.36 9.39
N GLY A 354 6.63 -8.89 8.55
CA GLY A 354 5.91 -10.14 8.74
C GLY A 354 6.65 -11.36 8.21
N LYS A 355 5.99 -12.52 8.34
CA LYS A 355 6.49 -13.80 7.83
C LYS A 355 6.67 -13.76 6.31
N GLY A 356 7.78 -14.32 5.83
CA GLY A 356 8.05 -14.45 4.40
C GLY A 356 8.41 -13.13 3.70
N ALA A 357 8.76 -12.09 4.46
CA ALA A 357 9.12 -10.78 3.92
C ALA A 357 10.31 -10.83 2.94
N GLU A 358 11.18 -11.84 3.04
CA GLU A 358 12.31 -12.06 2.13
C GLU A 358 11.88 -12.23 0.67
N SER A 359 10.66 -12.71 0.40
CA SER A 359 10.12 -12.79 -0.96
C SER A 359 10.02 -11.43 -1.67
N ASN A 360 10.05 -10.32 -0.92
CA ASN A 360 10.04 -8.97 -1.48
C ASN A 360 11.33 -8.59 -2.20
N TYR A 361 12.46 -9.25 -1.89
CA TYR A 361 13.70 -9.05 -2.64
C TYR A 361 13.54 -9.46 -4.11
N GLU A 362 12.81 -10.56 -4.37
CA GLU A 362 12.51 -11.03 -5.73
C GLU A 362 11.55 -10.08 -6.46
N ALA A 363 10.72 -9.33 -5.73
CA ALA A 363 9.85 -8.30 -6.28
C ALA A 363 10.58 -7.01 -6.65
N GLY A 364 11.88 -6.90 -6.35
CA GLY A 364 12.74 -5.77 -6.72
C GLY A 364 13.04 -4.78 -5.59
N ILE A 365 12.58 -5.04 -4.35
CA ILE A 365 13.01 -4.25 -3.18
C ILE A 365 14.46 -4.63 -2.89
N ASP A 366 15.39 -3.67 -2.85
CA ASP A 366 16.81 -3.97 -2.60
C ASP A 366 17.14 -4.01 -1.10
N ALA A 367 16.39 -3.27 -0.27
CA ALA A 367 16.44 -3.37 1.19
C ALA A 367 15.11 -2.99 1.82
N TYR A 368 14.83 -3.50 3.02
CA TYR A 368 13.71 -3.02 3.83
C TYR A 368 14.09 -2.88 5.30
N ALA A 369 13.43 -1.97 6.01
CA ALA A 369 13.64 -1.72 7.43
C ALA A 369 12.31 -1.56 8.18
N SER A 370 12.26 -2.09 9.39
CA SER A 370 11.18 -1.80 10.34
C SER A 370 11.33 -0.37 10.88
N ILE A 371 10.22 0.35 11.04
CA ILE A 371 10.25 1.64 11.75
C ILE A 371 10.41 1.45 13.27
N LEU A 372 10.06 0.27 13.78
CA LEU A 372 10.15 -0.07 15.20
C LEU A 372 11.58 -0.43 15.56
N GLN A 373 12.14 0.27 16.55
CA GLN A 373 13.50 0.03 17.09
C GLN A 373 13.51 -0.87 18.33
N ALA A 374 12.36 -1.12 18.94
CA ALA A 374 12.18 -1.97 20.10
C ALA A 374 10.74 -2.53 20.12
N PRO A 375 10.48 -3.61 20.88
CA PRO A 375 9.12 -4.08 21.12
C PRO A 375 8.26 -2.98 21.76
N VAL A 376 7.11 -2.69 21.15
CA VAL A 376 6.12 -1.74 21.65
C VAL A 376 4.71 -2.30 21.43
N THR A 377 3.73 -1.78 22.17
CA THR A 377 2.32 -2.10 21.91
C THR A 377 1.86 -1.46 20.60
N LEU A 378 0.84 -2.04 19.95
CA LEU A 378 0.26 -1.49 18.72
C LEU A 378 -0.24 -0.05 18.91
N GLN A 379 -0.85 0.24 20.07
CA GLN A 379 -1.35 1.58 20.38
C GLN A 379 -0.23 2.62 20.40
N VAL A 380 0.91 2.29 21.01
CA VAL A 380 2.09 3.18 21.02
C VAL A 380 2.69 3.28 19.63
N ALA A 381 2.79 2.18 18.88
CA ALA A 381 3.30 2.19 17.51
C ALA A 381 2.49 3.12 16.59
N ILE A 382 1.15 3.11 16.72
CA ILE A 382 0.26 3.99 15.96
C ILE A 382 0.39 5.44 16.43
N ALA A 383 0.38 5.68 17.74
CA ALA A 383 0.43 7.03 18.31
C ALA A 383 1.77 7.75 18.06
N GLU A 384 2.88 7.01 17.98
CA GLU A 384 4.22 7.56 17.72
C GLU A 384 4.70 7.34 16.28
N ALA A 385 3.81 6.92 15.36
CA ALA A 385 4.18 6.50 14.01
C ALA A 385 5.00 7.56 13.25
N GLU A 386 4.64 8.85 13.37
CA GLU A 386 5.37 9.94 12.71
C GLU A 386 6.85 9.99 13.15
N ARG A 387 7.08 9.97 14.48
CA ARG A 387 8.42 10.01 15.06
C ARG A 387 9.22 8.78 14.66
N LEU A 388 8.61 7.60 14.81
CA LEU A 388 9.25 6.32 14.49
C LEU A 388 9.65 6.25 13.01
N LEU A 389 8.78 6.70 12.11
CA LEU A 389 9.04 6.73 10.67
C LEU A 389 10.13 7.73 10.29
N MET A 390 10.10 8.95 10.87
CA MET A 390 11.16 9.95 10.67
C MET A 390 12.53 9.41 11.11
N ASP A 391 12.60 8.80 12.29
CA ASP A 391 13.85 8.27 12.85
C ASP A 391 14.38 7.09 12.01
N ALA A 392 13.47 6.23 11.52
CA ALA A 392 13.84 5.12 10.64
C ALA A 392 14.35 5.59 9.27
N ALA A 393 13.69 6.59 8.67
CA ALA A 393 14.11 7.19 7.41
C ALA A 393 15.49 7.85 7.53
N GLU A 394 15.75 8.54 8.65
CA GLU A 394 17.08 9.11 8.95
C GLU A 394 18.15 8.01 9.05
N SER A 395 17.87 6.95 9.80
CA SER A 395 18.80 5.82 9.98
C SER A 395 19.16 5.17 8.64
N VAL A 396 18.16 4.90 7.80
CA VAL A 396 18.34 4.36 6.45
C VAL A 396 19.16 5.29 5.57
N ALA A 397 18.86 6.59 5.56
CA ALA A 397 19.64 7.57 4.80
C ALA A 397 21.11 7.62 5.26
N ARG A 398 21.38 7.47 6.57
CA ARG A 398 22.75 7.34 7.11
C ARG A 398 23.43 6.06 6.63
N MET A 399 22.74 4.93 6.58
CA MET A 399 23.28 3.68 6.03
C MET A 399 23.65 3.81 4.54
N VAL A 400 22.79 4.45 3.74
CA VAL A 400 23.08 4.75 2.31
C VAL A 400 24.32 5.65 2.17
N LYS A 401 24.50 6.63 3.06
CA LYS A 401 25.68 7.50 3.09
C LYS A 401 26.97 6.74 3.44
N VAL A 402 26.90 5.77 4.34
CA VAL A 402 28.01 4.85 4.63
C VAL A 402 28.37 4.05 3.37
N GLY A 403 27.39 3.42 2.72
CA GLY A 403 27.61 2.68 1.47
C GLY A 403 28.22 3.54 0.35
N SER A 404 27.73 4.77 0.20
CA SER A 404 28.27 5.74 -0.76
C SER A 404 29.73 6.12 -0.46
N SER A 405 30.08 6.23 0.82
CA SER A 405 31.46 6.53 1.26
C SER A 405 32.40 5.36 0.99
N LEU A 406 31.95 4.12 1.23
CA LEU A 406 32.71 2.91 0.88
C LEU A 406 32.99 2.82 -0.62
N LYS A 407 31.99 3.11 -1.48
CA LYS A 407 32.15 3.15 -2.93
C LYS A 407 33.18 4.19 -3.38
N ARG A 408 33.17 5.40 -2.79
CA ARG A 408 34.18 6.44 -3.09
C ARG A 408 35.60 6.00 -2.72
N LEU A 409 35.76 5.38 -1.54
CA LEU A 409 37.06 4.85 -1.11
C LEU A 409 37.58 3.75 -2.04
N ALA A 410 36.69 2.86 -2.52
CA ALA A 410 37.06 1.82 -3.46
C ALA A 410 37.50 2.39 -4.83
N LEU A 411 36.78 3.38 -5.37
CA LEU A 411 37.14 4.04 -6.63
C LEU A 411 38.44 4.86 -6.51
N GLY A 412 38.65 5.56 -5.39
CA GLY A 412 39.87 6.31 -5.12
C GLY A 412 41.11 5.42 -4.96
N ARG A 413 40.95 4.18 -4.46
CA ARG A 413 42.03 3.18 -4.43
C ARG A 413 42.39 2.69 -5.84
N ASN A 414 41.42 2.54 -6.74
CA ASN A 414 41.67 2.07 -8.11
C ASN A 414 42.23 3.16 -9.05
N GLY A 415 41.98 4.45 -8.79
CA GLY A 415 42.49 5.56 -9.61
C GLY A 415 43.98 5.88 -9.44
N ASN A 416 44.65 5.33 -8.42
CA ASN A 416 46.08 5.54 -8.13
C ASN A 416 46.95 4.33 -8.47
N VAL A 417 46.40 3.30 -9.11
CA VAL A 417 47.15 2.11 -9.49
C VAL A 417 47.46 2.19 -10.98
N GLY A 418 48.63 2.73 -11.32
CA GLY A 418 49.26 2.39 -12.59
C GLY A 418 49.44 0.88 -12.65
N GLU A 419 49.00 0.27 -13.76
CA GLU A 419 49.13 -1.16 -14.11
C GLU A 419 49.51 -2.10 -12.96
N ALA A 420 48.55 -2.44 -12.11
CA ALA A 420 48.61 -3.69 -11.38
C ALA A 420 47.31 -4.44 -11.65
N LYS A 421 47.46 -5.67 -12.16
CA LYS A 421 46.37 -6.60 -12.48
C LYS A 421 45.37 -6.69 -11.31
N PRO A 422 44.06 -6.80 -11.59
CA PRO A 422 43.08 -6.98 -10.53
C PRO A 422 43.22 -8.40 -9.96
N GLU A 423 43.90 -8.55 -8.83
CA GLU A 423 43.57 -9.65 -7.95
C GLU A 423 42.18 -9.37 -7.38
N LEU A 424 41.23 -10.24 -7.72
CA LEU A 424 39.94 -10.31 -7.04
C LEU A 424 40.20 -10.43 -5.54
N LEU A 425 39.95 -9.34 -4.81
CA LEU A 425 39.65 -9.39 -3.39
C LEU A 425 38.27 -10.03 -3.24
N VAL A 426 38.24 -11.37 -3.33
CA VAL A 426 37.19 -12.16 -2.70
C VAL A 426 37.31 -11.88 -1.22
N LEU A 427 36.27 -11.30 -0.62
CA LEU A 427 36.08 -11.21 0.82
C LEU A 427 35.76 -12.61 1.39
N ASP A 428 36.65 -13.56 1.17
CA ASP A 428 36.71 -14.84 1.87
C ASP A 428 37.87 -14.76 2.84
N ASN A 429 37.66 -14.12 4.00
CA ASN A 429 38.33 -14.45 5.27
C ASN A 429 37.89 -13.51 6.40
N VAL A 430 36.67 -13.71 6.89
CA VAL A 430 36.35 -13.55 8.34
C VAL A 430 35.62 -14.78 8.91
N LEU A 431 35.29 -15.80 8.12
CA LEU A 431 34.54 -16.98 8.60
C LEU A 431 35.23 -18.33 8.45
N ASN A 432 36.58 -18.40 8.40
CA ASN A 432 37.23 -19.71 8.38
C ASN A 432 38.57 -19.76 9.14
N ARG A 433 38.48 -19.67 10.47
CA ARG A 433 39.49 -20.26 11.38
C ARG A 433 38.82 -21.14 12.42
N SER A 434 38.37 -22.30 11.96
CA SER A 434 38.29 -23.51 12.79
C SER A 434 38.15 -24.73 11.87
N LYS A 435 39.27 -25.12 11.24
CA LYS A 435 39.45 -26.51 10.80
C LYS A 435 39.53 -27.36 12.06
N VAL A 436 38.41 -27.96 12.46
CA VAL A 436 38.42 -29.21 13.21
C VAL A 436 38.16 -30.32 12.21
N SER A 437 39.12 -31.23 12.10
CA SER A 437 39.09 -32.37 11.20
C SER A 437 37.99 -33.35 11.62
N TRP A 438 37.10 -33.69 10.69
CA TRP A 438 36.21 -34.84 10.83
C TRP A 438 37.01 -36.13 10.60
N ARG A 439 37.21 -36.92 11.65
CA ARG A 439 37.46 -38.36 11.51
C ARG A 439 36.16 -39.09 11.84
N GLN A 440 35.56 -39.70 10.83
CA GLN A 440 34.55 -40.74 11.03
C GLN A 440 35.21 -41.93 11.74
N GLY A 441 34.75 -42.23 12.94
CA GLY A 441 34.99 -43.49 13.62
C GLY A 441 33.65 -43.96 14.19
N TYR A 442 33.05 -44.96 13.54
CA TYR A 442 31.93 -45.71 14.10
C TYR A 442 32.43 -46.52 15.30
N ASN A 443 31.84 -46.34 16.48
CA ASN A 443 31.28 -47.47 17.24
C ASN A 443 30.29 -47.01 18.32
N GLN A 444 29.28 -47.86 18.50
CA GLN A 444 28.12 -47.72 19.37
C GLN A 444 28.52 -47.70 20.86
N ASP A 445 27.81 -46.91 21.69
CA ASP A 445 26.99 -47.48 22.75
C ASP A 445 26.02 -46.47 23.39
N SER A 446 24.96 -47.06 23.96
CA SER A 446 23.65 -46.53 24.33
C SER A 446 23.62 -45.40 25.37
N THR A 447 22.99 -44.27 25.01
CA THR A 447 22.17 -43.35 25.86
C THR A 447 21.98 -42.01 25.14
N GLY A 448 21.25 -42.02 24.02
CA GLY A 448 21.12 -40.85 23.15
C GLY A 448 20.33 -39.69 23.76
N ILE A 449 21.03 -38.66 24.25
CA ILE A 449 20.56 -37.27 24.38
C ILE A 449 21.78 -36.31 24.25
N PRO A 450 21.85 -35.40 23.26
CA PRO A 450 22.91 -34.40 23.22
C PRO A 450 22.52 -33.13 23.99
N PHE A 451 23.34 -32.76 24.98
CA PHE A 451 23.40 -31.43 25.59
C PHE A 451 24.04 -30.44 24.60
N HIS A 452 23.47 -29.25 24.42
CA HIS A 452 24.13 -28.13 23.75
C HIS A 452 24.57 -27.08 24.76
N ASP A 453 25.87 -26.74 24.70
CA ASP A 453 26.52 -25.70 25.47
C ASP A 453 26.00 -24.29 25.12
N VAL A 454 25.73 -23.53 26.18
CA VAL A 454 25.38 -22.11 26.18
C VAL A 454 26.66 -21.28 26.30
N CYS A 455 26.95 -20.43 25.31
CA CYS A 455 27.91 -19.34 25.48
C CYS A 455 27.21 -18.12 26.08
N LEU A 456 27.43 -17.90 27.38
CA LEU A 456 27.07 -16.68 28.11
C LEU A 456 28.12 -15.58 27.89
N LEU A 457 27.72 -14.48 27.27
CA LEU A 457 28.28 -13.14 27.51
C LEU A 457 27.14 -12.27 28.03
N SER A 458 27.30 -11.78 29.25
CA SER A 458 26.33 -11.06 30.09
C SER A 458 26.15 -9.59 29.61
N ILE A 459 25.09 -8.80 29.90
CA ILE A 459 24.28 -8.60 31.12
C ILE A 459 22.89 -7.97 30.79
N SER A 460 21.88 -8.29 31.62
CA SER A 460 20.60 -7.58 31.96
C SER A 460 19.26 -8.27 31.60
N PRO A 461 18.18 -8.11 32.40
CA PRO A 461 17.48 -9.19 33.08
C PRO A 461 16.17 -9.53 32.37
N VAL A 462 16.22 -10.51 31.46
CA VAL A 462 15.02 -11.07 30.80
C VAL A 462 14.98 -12.61 30.92
N LEU A 463 15.97 -13.22 31.56
CA LEU A 463 16.13 -14.68 31.61
C LEU A 463 15.55 -15.37 32.85
N ASP A 464 14.79 -14.68 33.70
CA ASP A 464 14.06 -15.34 34.80
C ASP A 464 12.67 -15.84 34.38
N PHE A 465 12.14 -15.39 33.23
CA PHE A 465 10.82 -15.85 32.75
C PHE A 465 10.91 -17.09 31.85
N TRP A 466 12.05 -17.35 31.23
CA TRP A 466 12.21 -18.45 30.26
C TRP A 466 12.65 -19.78 30.88
N ALA A 467 13.20 -19.76 32.09
CA ALA A 467 13.66 -20.95 32.80
C ALA A 467 12.56 -21.70 33.58
N ALA A 468 11.35 -21.12 33.71
CA ALA A 468 10.26 -21.71 34.49
C ALA A 468 9.32 -22.65 33.69
N GLU A 469 9.26 -22.52 32.36
CA GLU A 469 8.27 -23.25 31.54
C GLU A 469 8.78 -24.56 30.90
N ASN A 470 10.08 -24.88 30.96
CA ASN A 470 10.66 -26.05 30.28
C ASN A 470 11.37 -27.08 31.19
N MET A 471 11.10 -27.09 32.50
CA MET A 471 11.63 -28.15 33.38
C MET A 471 10.74 -29.42 33.36
N PRO A 472 11.33 -30.63 33.26
CA PRO A 472 10.62 -31.90 33.40
C PRO A 472 9.92 -32.03 34.77
N SER A 473 8.74 -32.65 34.81
CA SER A 473 7.81 -32.72 35.93
C SER A 473 8.28 -33.47 37.19
N ALA A 474 9.56 -33.85 37.31
CA ALA A 474 10.09 -34.63 38.43
C ALA A 474 10.86 -33.80 39.48
N ILE A 475 11.03 -32.49 39.28
CA ILE A 475 11.65 -31.59 40.26
C ILE A 475 10.88 -30.25 40.23
N ARG A 476 9.68 -30.22 40.83
CA ARG A 476 9.04 -28.96 41.23
C ARG A 476 9.16 -28.83 42.74
N PRO A 477 9.70 -27.72 43.28
CA PRO A 477 9.50 -27.40 44.68
C PRO A 477 8.00 -27.17 44.93
N GLU A 478 7.43 -27.85 45.92
CA GLU A 478 6.08 -27.58 46.40
C GLU A 478 6.03 -26.16 46.99
N TRP A 479 5.25 -25.28 46.37
CA TRP A 479 4.88 -24.00 46.96
C TRP A 479 3.58 -24.17 47.72
N HIS A 480 3.66 -24.22 49.05
CA HIS A 480 2.51 -24.12 49.94
C HIS A 480 1.96 -22.68 49.96
N PRO A 481 0.64 -22.46 49.86
CA PRO A 481 0.04 -21.16 50.08
C PRO A 481 -0.16 -20.93 51.58
N LEU A 482 0.51 -19.90 52.12
CA LEU A 482 0.25 -19.29 53.43
C LEU A 482 0.41 -17.77 53.20
N LEU A 483 -0.43 -16.85 53.65
CA LEU A 483 -1.58 -16.89 54.54
C LEU A 483 -2.27 -15.52 54.38
N ASP A 484 -3.58 -15.57 54.42
CA ASP A 484 -4.55 -14.60 54.94
C ASP A 484 -3.98 -13.38 55.69
N ILE A 485 -4.29 -12.18 55.20
CA ILE A 485 -4.34 -10.96 56.02
C ILE A 485 -5.50 -10.09 55.53
N GLY A 486 -6.59 -10.08 56.30
CA GLY A 486 -7.45 -8.91 56.45
C GLY A 486 -7.57 -8.57 57.95
N PRO A 487 -8.43 -7.63 58.36
CA PRO A 487 -8.97 -6.45 57.67
C PRO A 487 -8.71 -5.14 58.49
N GLU A 488 -9.42 -4.05 58.15
CA GLU A 488 -9.51 -2.69 58.78
C GLU A 488 -8.66 -1.61 58.09
N GLY A 489 -9.18 -0.43 57.68
CA GLY A 489 -10.52 0.15 57.78
C GLY A 489 -10.49 1.66 57.43
N ALA A 490 -11.67 2.19 57.06
CA ALA A 490 -12.08 3.58 56.72
C ALA A 490 -11.92 4.04 55.26
#